data_AF-A0A7I8IPP2-F1
#
_entry.id   AF-A0A7I8IPP2-F1
#
_cell.length_a   1.000
_cell.length_b   1.000
_cell.length_c   1.000
_cell.angle_alpha   90.00
_cell.angle_beta   90.00
_cell.angle_gamma   90.00
#
_symmetry.space_group_name_H-M   'P 1'
#
loop_
_entity.id
_entity.type
_entity.pdbx_description
1 polymer ?
#
loop_
_entity_poly.entity_id
_entity_poly.type
_entity_poly.pdbx_seq_one_letter_code
_entity_poly.pdbx_strand_id
1 'polypeptide(L)'
;MWSAFNAGGKTLFLEEDPKWVDTVLKGDKSHFLRAHTVKYPTQLQQSNELLRSYKSEPGCLPPKTFLKGNRRCRLALPDLPQEVYETEWDLVMDGAIYSAAVMARNRKGKGLTDVFLHDVNRPVERTYATEFLCKKNLVDGTGRLWHFRIPPVRDEGAEAPRASANSPPHFTNFLASTSDPPSTPPAKSRRRPRERLKKESTHCPPHSVSGRR
;
A
#
# COMPACT_ATOMS: atom_id res chain seq x y z
N MET A 1 20.70 2.54 -4.26
CA MET A 1 19.78 3.21 -3.31
C MET A 1 18.72 2.25 -2.81
N TRP A 2 17.94 1.62 -3.69
CA TRP A 2 16.84 0.71 -3.32
C TRP A 2 17.27 -0.55 -2.57
N SER A 3 18.48 -1.07 -2.84
CA SER A 3 19.06 -2.19 -2.09
C SER A 3 19.26 -1.90 -0.59
N ALA A 4 19.31 -0.63 -0.16
CA ALA A 4 19.40 -0.30 1.26
C ALA A 4 18.06 -0.52 2.00
N PHE A 5 16.93 -0.45 1.27
CA PHE A 5 15.60 -0.67 1.83
C PHE A 5 15.24 -2.17 1.92
N ASN A 6 15.76 -2.97 0.99
CA ASN A 6 15.44 -4.39 0.89
C ASN A 6 16.64 -5.17 0.33
N ALA A 7 17.71 -5.28 1.13
CA ALA A 7 18.95 -5.89 0.69
C ALA A 7 18.74 -7.38 0.36
N GLY A 8 18.85 -7.72 -0.93
CA GLY A 8 18.69 -9.09 -1.43
C GLY A 8 17.24 -9.58 -1.54
N GLY A 9 16.26 -8.80 -1.10
CA GLY A 9 14.84 -9.11 -1.25
C GLY A 9 14.25 -8.58 -2.56
N LYS A 10 13.10 -9.13 -2.95
CA LYS A 10 12.39 -8.74 -4.17
C LYS A 10 11.52 -7.52 -3.90
N THR A 11 11.77 -6.47 -4.67
CA THR A 11 11.07 -5.19 -4.58
C THR A 11 10.23 -4.93 -5.82
N LEU A 12 8.96 -4.59 -5.62
CA LEU A 12 8.03 -4.18 -6.66
C LEU A 12 7.63 -2.72 -6.49
N PHE A 13 7.72 -1.96 -7.57
CA PHE A 13 7.09 -0.65 -7.74
C PHE A 13 5.89 -0.77 -8.67
N LEU A 14 4.76 -0.25 -8.24
CA LEU A 14 3.54 -0.13 -9.02
C LEU A 14 3.21 1.36 -9.14
N GLU A 15 3.49 1.95 -10.29
CA GLU A 15 3.60 3.40 -10.45
C GLU A 15 2.77 3.94 -11.61
N GLU A 16 2.23 5.14 -11.47
CA GLU A 16 1.37 5.73 -12.52
C GLU A 16 2.19 6.41 -13.63
N ASP A 17 3.37 6.94 -13.29
CA ASP A 17 4.22 7.66 -14.23
C ASP A 17 5.19 6.69 -14.97
N PRO A 18 4.97 6.42 -16.27
CA PRO A 18 5.87 5.56 -17.04
C PRO A 18 7.29 6.13 -17.15
N LYS A 19 7.47 7.45 -17.11
CA LYS A 19 8.81 8.07 -17.17
C LYS A 19 9.59 7.79 -15.88
N TRP A 20 8.90 7.79 -14.74
CA TRP A 20 9.50 7.42 -13.47
C TRP A 20 9.94 5.95 -13.48
N VAL A 21 9.08 5.05 -13.97
CA VAL A 21 9.39 3.62 -14.11
C VAL A 21 10.64 3.41 -14.97
N ASP A 22 10.70 4.05 -16.14
CA ASP A 22 11.87 4.00 -17.02
C ASP A 22 13.14 4.53 -16.35
N THR A 23 13.01 5.62 -15.58
CA THR A 23 14.14 6.24 -14.89
C THR A 23 14.69 5.32 -13.80
N VAL A 24 13.82 4.69 -13.02
CA VAL A 24 14.24 3.77 -11.95
C VAL A 24 14.85 2.50 -12.53
N LEU A 25 14.28 1.93 -13.58
CA LEU A 25 14.83 0.73 -14.20
C LEU A 25 16.15 0.99 -14.94
N LYS A 26 16.37 2.21 -15.46
CA LYS A 26 17.69 2.60 -16.02
C LYS A 26 18.73 2.85 -14.93
N GLY A 27 18.31 3.44 -13.81
CA GLY A 27 19.18 3.80 -12.70
C GLY A 27 19.57 2.63 -11.79
N ASP A 28 18.74 1.58 -11.73
CA ASP A 28 19.00 0.38 -10.93
C ASP A 28 19.16 -0.86 -11.81
N LYS A 29 20.36 -1.48 -11.75
CA LYS A 29 20.68 -2.71 -12.48
C LYS A 29 20.42 -3.98 -11.66
N SER A 30 19.81 -3.87 -10.49
CA SER A 30 19.50 -4.99 -9.61
C SER A 30 18.44 -5.90 -10.23
N HIS A 31 18.75 -7.20 -10.30
CA HIS A 31 17.79 -8.21 -10.73
C HIS A 31 16.62 -8.39 -9.76
N PHE A 32 16.69 -7.82 -8.55
CA PHE A 32 15.67 -7.97 -7.50
C PHE A 32 14.65 -6.82 -7.48
N LEU A 33 14.84 -5.77 -8.28
CA LEU A 33 13.89 -4.67 -8.43
C LEU A 33 13.06 -4.86 -9.70
N ARG A 34 11.74 -4.72 -9.59
CA ARG A 34 10.80 -4.59 -10.72
C ARG A 34 9.95 -3.34 -10.53
N ALA A 35 9.61 -2.70 -11.64
CA ALA A 35 8.74 -1.56 -11.67
C ALA A 35 7.78 -1.70 -12.85
N HIS A 36 6.49 -1.47 -12.61
CA HIS A 36 5.47 -1.56 -13.65
C HIS A 36 4.56 -0.35 -13.60
N THR A 37 4.24 0.17 -14.79
CA THR A 37 3.24 1.22 -14.91
C THR A 37 1.85 0.65 -14.70
N VAL A 38 1.12 1.18 -13.74
CA VAL A 38 -0.27 0.79 -13.47
C VAL A 38 -1.25 1.66 -14.24
N LYS A 39 -2.32 1.03 -14.75
CA LYS A 39 -3.45 1.72 -15.35
C LYS A 39 -4.70 1.40 -14.56
N TYR A 40 -5.20 2.38 -13.82
CA TYR A 40 -6.42 2.19 -13.05
C TYR A 40 -7.65 2.21 -13.97
N PRO A 41 -8.58 1.25 -13.83
CA PRO A 41 -9.88 1.31 -14.50
C PRO A 41 -10.86 2.29 -13.82
N THR A 42 -10.42 2.95 -12.74
CA THR A 42 -11.22 3.83 -11.89
C THR A 42 -10.56 5.19 -11.72
N GLN A 43 -11.33 6.19 -11.30
CA GLN A 43 -10.87 7.55 -11.05
C GLN A 43 -10.96 7.91 -9.57
N LEU A 44 -10.13 8.87 -9.13
CA LEU A 44 -10.08 9.32 -7.73
C LEU A 44 -11.44 9.73 -7.16
N GLN A 45 -12.28 10.38 -7.97
CA GLN A 45 -13.64 10.79 -7.58
C GLN A 45 -14.59 9.63 -7.27
N GLN A 46 -14.29 8.42 -7.76
CA GLN A 46 -15.07 7.20 -7.50
C GLN A 46 -14.67 6.51 -6.19
N SER A 47 -13.63 7.01 -5.50
CA SER A 47 -13.03 6.36 -4.32
C SER A 47 -14.05 6.05 -3.21
N ASN A 48 -14.98 6.95 -2.92
CA ASN A 48 -16.02 6.74 -1.91
C ASN A 48 -17.03 5.64 -2.30
N GLU A 49 -17.40 5.59 -3.57
CA GLU A 49 -18.33 4.57 -4.11
C GLU A 49 -17.68 3.18 -4.06
N LEU A 50 -16.41 3.09 -4.44
CA LEU A 50 -15.63 1.86 -4.41
C LEU A 50 -15.51 1.32 -2.97
N LEU A 51 -15.22 2.18 -1.98
CA LEU A 51 -15.18 1.77 -0.57
C LEU A 51 -16.53 1.29 -0.04
N ARG A 52 -17.64 1.84 -0.53
CA ARG A 52 -18.99 1.43 -0.13
C ARG A 52 -19.41 0.10 -0.77
N SER A 53 -19.00 -0.16 -1.99
CA SER A 53 -19.50 -1.28 -2.80
C SER A 53 -18.61 -2.52 -2.81
N TYR A 54 -17.32 -2.41 -2.46
CA TYR A 54 -16.42 -3.58 -2.58
C TYR A 54 -16.85 -4.77 -1.72
N LYS A 55 -17.48 -4.53 -0.56
CA LYS A 55 -17.95 -5.59 0.34
C LYS A 55 -19.10 -6.40 -0.24
N SER A 56 -19.83 -5.88 -1.23
CA SER A 56 -20.89 -6.64 -1.91
C SER A 56 -20.39 -7.45 -3.10
N GLU A 57 -19.13 -7.30 -3.51
CA GLU A 57 -18.53 -8.09 -4.59
C GLU A 57 -17.71 -9.24 -3.99
N PRO A 58 -18.15 -10.51 -4.09
CA PRO A 58 -17.44 -11.64 -3.53
C PRO A 58 -16.00 -11.77 -4.04
N GLY A 59 -15.72 -11.36 -5.28
CA GLY A 59 -14.36 -11.34 -5.83
C GLY A 59 -13.43 -10.32 -5.17
N CYS A 60 -13.95 -9.38 -4.38
CA CYS A 60 -13.14 -8.45 -3.60
C CYS A 60 -12.82 -8.94 -2.18
N LEU A 61 -13.48 -10.01 -1.70
CA LEU A 61 -13.42 -10.44 -0.30
C LEU A 61 -12.82 -11.84 -0.11
N PRO A 62 -12.02 -12.05 0.96
CA PRO A 62 -11.56 -13.39 1.32
C PRO A 62 -12.74 -14.33 1.61
N PRO A 63 -12.62 -15.64 1.33
CA PRO A 63 -11.47 -16.35 0.76
C PRO A 63 -11.41 -16.30 -0.77
N LYS A 64 -12.35 -15.59 -1.42
CA LYS A 64 -12.51 -15.58 -2.89
C LYS A 64 -11.75 -14.43 -3.57
N THR A 65 -10.95 -13.65 -2.85
CA THR A 65 -10.18 -12.54 -3.44
C THR A 65 -9.07 -13.04 -4.36
N PHE A 66 -9.02 -12.49 -5.57
CA PHE A 66 -7.92 -12.65 -6.52
C PHE A 66 -7.73 -11.38 -7.35
N LEU A 67 -6.55 -11.17 -7.92
CA LEU A 67 -6.26 -9.98 -8.74
C LEU A 67 -6.33 -10.29 -10.23
N LYS A 68 -5.49 -11.22 -10.72
CA LYS A 68 -5.38 -11.55 -12.14
C LYS A 68 -6.74 -11.88 -12.77
N GLY A 69 -7.15 -11.11 -13.77
CA GLY A 69 -8.40 -11.29 -14.49
C GLY A 69 -9.68 -10.92 -13.71
N ASN A 70 -9.58 -10.41 -12.48
CA ASN A 70 -10.73 -10.02 -11.67
C ASN A 70 -11.34 -8.69 -12.12
N ARG A 71 -12.17 -8.73 -13.17
CA ARG A 71 -12.86 -7.55 -13.69
C ARG A 71 -14.12 -7.16 -12.91
N ARG A 72 -14.61 -8.04 -12.04
CA ARG A 72 -15.78 -7.76 -11.19
C ARG A 72 -15.39 -6.89 -9.99
N CYS A 73 -14.24 -7.16 -9.39
CA CYS A 73 -13.70 -6.30 -8.35
C CYS A 73 -13.05 -5.05 -8.95
N ARG A 74 -13.76 -3.93 -8.94
CA ARG A 74 -13.27 -2.64 -9.49
C ARG A 74 -12.01 -2.09 -8.80
N LEU A 75 -11.66 -2.60 -7.62
CA LEU A 75 -10.42 -2.27 -6.89
C LEU A 75 -9.20 -3.07 -7.38
N ALA A 76 -9.42 -4.22 -8.04
CA ALA A 76 -8.34 -5.05 -8.52
C ALA A 76 -7.69 -4.41 -9.75
N LEU A 77 -6.38 -4.60 -9.89
CA LEU A 77 -5.66 -4.42 -11.15
C LEU A 77 -5.58 -5.79 -11.83
N PRO A 78 -6.44 -6.11 -12.82
CA PRO A 78 -6.55 -7.47 -13.36
C PRO A 78 -5.54 -7.81 -14.45
N ASP A 79 -4.90 -6.80 -15.04
CA ASP A 79 -4.12 -6.92 -16.28
C ASP A 79 -2.63 -6.52 -16.12
N LEU A 80 -2.08 -6.61 -14.91
CA LEU A 80 -0.64 -6.51 -14.66
C LEU A 80 0.13 -7.71 -15.28
N PRO A 81 1.45 -7.58 -15.51
CA PRO A 81 2.30 -8.67 -15.98
C PRO A 81 2.26 -9.89 -15.05
N GLN A 82 2.45 -11.08 -15.62
CA GLN A 82 2.35 -12.35 -14.89
C GLN A 82 3.29 -12.41 -13.68
N GLU A 83 4.50 -11.88 -13.82
CA GLU A 83 5.51 -11.86 -12.75
C GLU A 83 5.03 -11.12 -11.49
N VAL A 84 4.16 -10.11 -11.63
CA VAL A 84 3.62 -9.37 -10.49
C VAL A 84 2.77 -10.27 -9.61
N TYR A 85 1.94 -11.14 -10.21
CA TYR A 85 1.03 -12.00 -9.46
C TYR A 85 1.68 -13.27 -8.92
N GLU A 86 2.72 -13.78 -9.59
CA GLU A 86 3.35 -15.05 -9.23
C GLU A 86 4.52 -14.89 -8.26
N THR A 87 5.13 -13.70 -8.21
CA THR A 87 6.27 -13.43 -7.36
C THR A 87 5.81 -13.11 -5.93
N GLU A 88 6.46 -13.74 -4.96
CA GLU A 88 6.35 -13.34 -3.56
C GLU A 88 7.26 -12.13 -3.29
N TRP A 89 6.66 -10.95 -3.25
CA TRP A 89 7.35 -9.69 -3.03
C TRP A 89 7.62 -9.47 -1.54
N ASP A 90 8.87 -9.16 -1.22
CA ASP A 90 9.28 -8.81 0.14
C ASP A 90 8.95 -7.34 0.43
N LEU A 91 9.05 -6.49 -0.60
CA LEU A 91 8.71 -5.08 -0.51
C LEU A 91 7.85 -4.64 -1.69
N VAL A 92 6.74 -3.94 -1.42
CA VAL A 92 5.94 -3.24 -2.44
C VAL A 92 5.88 -1.74 -2.13
N MET A 93 6.33 -0.90 -3.05
CA MET A 93 6.14 0.56 -3.02
C MET A 93 4.99 0.88 -3.97
N ASP A 94 3.88 1.42 -3.46
CA ASP A 94 2.62 1.40 -4.22
C ASP A 94 1.67 2.59 -4.00
N GLY A 95 0.95 2.93 -5.07
CA GLY A 95 -0.32 3.66 -5.05
C GLY A 95 -1.58 2.77 -5.16
N ALA A 96 -1.44 1.51 -5.59
CA ALA A 96 -2.49 0.50 -5.76
C ALA A 96 -2.77 -0.31 -4.49
N ILE A 97 -2.99 0.41 -3.38
CA ILE A 97 -3.14 -0.09 -2.00
C ILE A 97 -3.88 -1.43 -1.87
N TYR A 98 -5.03 -1.60 -2.55
CA TYR A 98 -5.80 -2.85 -2.50
C TYR A 98 -5.03 -4.04 -3.06
N SER A 99 -4.33 -3.87 -4.19
CA SER A 99 -3.55 -4.93 -4.84
C SER A 99 -2.35 -5.33 -3.98
N ALA A 100 -1.60 -4.37 -3.43
CA ALA A 100 -0.53 -4.66 -2.48
C ALA A 100 -1.04 -5.47 -1.27
N ALA A 101 -2.20 -5.08 -0.72
CA ALA A 101 -2.81 -5.78 0.41
C ALA A 101 -3.19 -7.23 0.09
N VAL A 102 -3.74 -7.49 -1.11
CA VAL A 102 -4.11 -8.83 -1.55
C VAL A 102 -2.86 -9.68 -1.82
N MET A 103 -1.84 -9.12 -2.48
CA MET A 103 -0.58 -9.83 -2.75
C MET A 103 0.13 -10.23 -1.46
N ALA A 104 0.27 -9.30 -0.52
CA ALA A 104 0.91 -9.56 0.78
C ALA A 104 0.20 -10.67 1.56
N ARG A 105 -1.15 -10.61 1.62
CA ARG A 105 -1.97 -11.60 2.32
C ARG A 105 -1.99 -12.97 1.67
N ASN A 106 -1.91 -13.02 0.33
CA ASN A 106 -1.91 -14.24 -0.45
C ASN A 106 -0.52 -14.85 -0.64
N ARG A 107 0.53 -14.26 -0.05
CA ARG A 107 1.86 -14.87 0.01
C ARG A 107 1.75 -16.31 0.54
N LYS A 108 2.35 -17.25 -0.20
CA LYS A 108 2.25 -18.70 0.02
C LYS A 108 3.32 -19.19 1.00
N GLY A 109 4.53 -18.65 0.87
CA GLY A 109 5.66 -18.88 1.73
C GLY A 109 5.57 -18.08 3.04
N LYS A 110 6.56 -18.30 3.91
CA LYS A 110 6.69 -17.57 5.17
C LYS A 110 7.19 -16.15 4.92
N GLY A 111 7.05 -15.31 5.94
CA GLY A 111 7.62 -13.98 5.99
C GLY A 111 6.58 -12.88 5.75
N LEU A 112 6.94 -11.67 6.17
CA LEU A 112 6.11 -10.49 6.03
C LEU A 112 6.35 -9.84 4.66
N THR A 113 5.37 -9.11 4.17
CA THR A 113 5.56 -8.17 3.06
C THR A 113 5.54 -6.75 3.64
N ASP A 114 6.63 -6.01 3.41
CA ASP A 114 6.71 -4.58 3.70
C ASP A 114 5.97 -3.81 2.59
N VAL A 115 5.04 -2.94 2.96
CA VAL A 115 4.31 -2.06 2.03
C VAL A 115 4.57 -0.61 2.38
N PHE A 116 5.08 0.15 1.43
CA PHE A 116 5.35 1.56 1.57
C PHE A 116 4.38 2.35 0.70
N LEU A 117 3.59 3.19 1.36
CA LEU A 117 2.57 4.01 0.72
C LEU A 117 3.03 5.47 0.72
N HIS A 118 3.18 6.05 -0.46
CA HIS A 118 3.42 7.48 -0.63
C HIS A 118 2.11 8.27 -0.63
N ASP A 119 2.21 9.60 -0.60
CA ASP A 119 1.09 10.55 -0.69
C ASP A 119 0.00 10.42 0.38
N VAL A 120 0.36 9.93 1.57
CA VAL A 120 -0.56 9.83 2.71
C VAL A 120 -1.01 11.19 3.29
N ASN A 121 -0.58 12.31 2.70
CA ASN A 121 -1.16 13.62 2.94
C ASN A 121 -2.55 13.78 2.31
N ARG A 122 -2.90 12.97 1.30
CA ARG A 122 -4.24 12.93 0.71
C ARG A 122 -5.21 12.06 1.54
N PRO A 123 -6.49 12.47 1.72
CA PRO A 123 -7.44 11.71 2.54
C PRO A 123 -7.81 10.33 1.99
N VAL A 124 -7.79 10.17 0.66
CA VAL A 124 -8.18 8.90 0.00
C VAL A 124 -7.19 7.80 0.36
N GLU A 125 -5.90 8.07 0.25
CA GLU A 125 -4.79 7.17 0.55
C GLU A 125 -4.82 6.74 2.01
N ARG A 126 -5.01 7.67 2.96
CA ARG A 126 -5.15 7.30 4.38
C ARG A 126 -6.34 6.39 4.65
N THR A 127 -7.47 6.68 4.00
CA THR A 127 -8.70 5.88 4.16
C THR A 127 -8.52 4.48 3.60
N TYR A 128 -7.97 4.37 2.39
CA TYR A 128 -7.71 3.10 1.72
C TYR A 128 -6.64 2.29 2.46
N ALA A 129 -5.57 2.93 2.95
CA ALA A 129 -4.53 2.26 3.73
C ALA A 129 -5.11 1.68 5.02
N THR A 130 -5.93 2.46 5.72
CA THR A 130 -6.57 2.01 6.96
C THR A 130 -7.55 0.87 6.71
N GLU A 131 -8.31 0.91 5.61
CA GLU A 131 -9.25 -0.16 5.26
C GLU A 131 -8.51 -1.42 4.80
N PHE A 132 -7.55 -1.32 3.89
CA PHE A 132 -6.99 -2.48 3.19
C PHE A 132 -5.66 -2.98 3.78
N LEU A 133 -4.77 -2.12 4.27
CA LEU A 133 -3.50 -2.54 4.89
C LEU A 133 -3.66 -2.79 6.41
N CYS A 134 -4.69 -2.18 6.99
CA CYS A 134 -5.02 -2.14 8.41
C CYS A 134 -4.00 -1.41 9.29
N LYS A 135 -4.50 -0.53 10.15
CA LYS A 135 -3.68 0.25 11.11
C LYS A 135 -2.87 -0.63 12.08
N LYS A 136 -3.32 -1.86 12.38
CA LYS A 136 -2.55 -2.81 13.21
C LYS A 136 -1.20 -3.17 12.61
N ASN A 137 -1.09 -3.12 11.28
CA ASN A 137 0.11 -3.49 10.54
C ASN A 137 1.00 -2.27 10.24
N LEU A 138 0.60 -1.06 10.65
CA LEU A 138 1.38 0.16 10.47
C LEU A 138 2.58 0.12 11.42
N VAL A 139 3.79 0.19 10.85
CA VAL A 139 5.05 0.21 11.60
C VAL A 139 5.40 1.64 11.99
N ASP A 140 5.45 2.55 11.01
CA ASP A 140 5.77 3.96 11.21
C ASP A 140 5.32 4.82 10.02
N GLY A 141 5.37 6.15 10.16
CA GLY A 141 5.14 7.11 9.10
C GLY A 141 6.07 8.32 9.19
N THR A 142 6.70 8.69 8.08
CA THR A 142 7.57 9.88 7.98
C THR A 142 7.10 10.78 6.84
N GLY A 143 6.74 12.02 7.16
CA GLY A 143 6.27 12.99 6.16
C GLY A 143 5.06 12.51 5.38
N ARG A 144 5.24 12.24 4.08
CA ARG A 144 4.19 11.74 3.15
C ARG A 144 4.21 10.22 2.95
N LEU A 145 5.05 9.50 3.68
CA LEU A 145 5.28 8.06 3.50
C LEU A 145 4.83 7.30 4.75
N TRP A 146 4.04 6.24 4.58
CA TRP A 146 3.70 5.27 5.62
C TRP A 146 4.27 3.89 5.29
N HIS A 147 4.67 3.16 6.32
CA HIS A 147 5.24 1.83 6.22
C HIS A 147 4.39 0.81 6.99
N PHE A 148 3.97 -0.24 6.30
CA PHE A 148 3.21 -1.37 6.84
C PHE A 148 4.01 -2.67 6.73
N ARG A 149 3.79 -3.59 7.68
CA ARG A 149 4.27 -4.98 7.62
C ARG A 149 3.09 -5.92 7.66
N ILE A 150 2.82 -6.57 6.54
CA ILE A 150 1.61 -7.38 6.37
C ILE A 150 1.99 -8.86 6.38
N PRO A 151 1.49 -9.64 7.36
CA PRO A 151 1.63 -11.09 7.35
C PRO A 151 0.72 -11.75 6.30
N PRO A 152 1.10 -12.93 5.77
CA PRO A 152 0.18 -13.76 5.02
C PRO A 152 -0.97 -14.23 5.91
N VAL A 153 -2.13 -14.52 5.33
CA VAL A 153 -3.34 -14.92 6.09
C VAL A 153 -3.09 -16.16 6.97
N ARG A 154 -2.14 -17.01 6.57
CA ARG A 154 -1.78 -18.23 7.30
C ARG A 154 -0.95 -17.95 8.56
N ASP A 155 -0.28 -16.80 8.63
CA ASP A 155 0.63 -16.42 9.71
C ASP A 155 0.05 -15.33 10.64
N GLU A 156 -1.18 -14.82 10.38
CA GLU A 156 -1.85 -13.80 11.23
C GLU A 156 -2.13 -14.26 12.68
N GLY A 157 -1.92 -15.55 13.00
CA GLY A 157 -1.94 -16.08 14.36
C GLY A 157 -0.64 -15.87 15.16
N ALA A 158 0.43 -15.40 14.51
CA ALA A 158 1.67 -15.00 15.15
C ALA A 158 1.69 -13.47 15.28
N GLU A 159 1.62 -12.97 16.51
CA GLU A 159 1.70 -11.54 16.81
C GLU A 159 2.93 -10.93 16.11
N ALA A 160 2.71 -9.91 15.26
CA ALA A 160 3.79 -9.20 14.61
C ALA A 160 4.73 -8.66 15.68
N PRO A 161 6.06 -8.86 15.59
CA PRO A 161 6.98 -8.35 16.58
C PRO A 161 6.84 -6.82 16.62
N ARG A 162 6.48 -6.30 17.80
CA ARG A 162 6.46 -4.86 18.07
C ARG A 162 7.80 -4.27 17.61
N ALA A 163 7.73 -3.11 16.95
CA ALA A 163 8.89 -2.38 16.47
C ALA A 163 9.97 -2.33 17.57
N SER A 164 11.07 -3.07 17.36
CA SER A 164 12.28 -2.94 18.16
C SER A 164 13.00 -1.68 17.71
N ALA A 165 13.55 -0.91 18.66
CA ALA A 165 14.12 0.43 18.50
C ALA A 165 15.38 0.54 17.60
N ASN A 166 15.62 -0.43 16.74
CA ASN A 166 16.69 -0.40 15.74
C ASN A 166 16.08 -0.08 14.38
N SER A 167 15.80 1.21 14.18
CA SER A 167 15.37 1.78 12.90
C SER A 167 16.39 1.51 11.79
N PRO A 168 15.96 1.20 10.55
CA PRO A 168 16.80 1.37 9.37
C PRO A 168 17.21 2.86 9.23
N PRO A 169 18.28 3.17 8.49
CA PRO A 169 18.82 4.52 8.44
C PRO A 169 17.78 5.53 7.98
N HIS A 170 17.78 6.67 8.68
CA HIS A 170 16.90 7.82 8.56
C HIS A 170 16.36 8.11 7.14
N PHE A 171 15.03 8.20 7.03
CA PHE A 171 14.22 8.58 5.87
C PHE A 171 14.37 10.05 5.41
N THR A 172 15.52 10.72 5.61
CA THR A 172 15.60 12.19 5.45
C THR A 172 15.80 12.70 4.03
N ASN A 173 16.12 11.85 3.03
CA ASN A 173 16.57 12.34 1.72
C ASN A 173 15.63 11.98 0.55
N PHE A 174 14.31 12.23 0.65
CA PHE A 174 13.42 12.03 -0.51
C PHE A 174 12.44 13.16 -0.82
N LEU A 175 12.52 14.32 -0.16
CA LEU A 175 11.72 15.50 -0.52
C LEU A 175 12.57 16.52 -1.26
N ALA A 176 13.02 16.18 -2.46
CA ALA A 176 13.47 17.16 -3.43
C ALA A 176 13.28 16.62 -4.84
N SER A 177 12.08 16.83 -5.40
CA SER A 177 11.91 17.23 -6.80
C SER A 177 10.47 17.00 -7.27
N THR A 178 9.56 17.89 -6.87
CA THR A 178 8.50 18.36 -7.78
C THR A 178 8.32 19.84 -7.50
N SER A 179 8.60 20.66 -8.51
CA SER A 179 8.44 22.11 -8.54
C SER A 179 6.98 22.54 -8.32
N ASP A 180 6.70 23.25 -7.24
CA ASP A 180 5.46 24.03 -7.06
C ASP A 180 5.76 25.55 -7.13
N PRO A 181 4.95 26.37 -7.83
CA PRO A 181 5.06 27.83 -7.83
C PRO A 181 4.59 28.47 -6.50
N PRO A 182 4.96 29.74 -6.20
CA PRO A 182 4.80 30.32 -4.88
C PRO A 182 3.33 30.56 -4.51
N SER A 183 2.94 30.10 -3.32
CA SER A 183 1.61 30.33 -2.73
C SER A 183 1.60 31.59 -1.85
N THR A 184 0.53 32.37 -2.02
CA THR A 184 0.18 33.62 -1.32
C THR A 184 -0.07 33.38 0.19
N PRO A 185 0.25 34.34 1.09
CA PRO A 185 0.14 34.12 2.54
C PRO A 185 -1.33 34.03 3.04
N PRO A 186 -1.61 33.23 4.09
CA PRO A 186 -2.97 33.06 4.58
C PRO A 186 -3.43 34.19 5.50
N ALA A 187 -4.69 34.59 5.34
CA ALA A 187 -5.40 35.53 6.20
C ALA A 187 -5.81 34.90 7.55
N LYS A 188 -6.01 35.78 8.54
CA LYS A 188 -6.12 35.51 9.98
C LYS A 188 -7.24 34.54 10.40
N SER A 189 -6.88 33.74 11.40
CA SER A 189 -7.65 32.74 12.16
C SER A 189 -9.03 33.20 12.68
N ARG A 190 -10.06 32.40 12.43
CA ARG A 190 -11.27 32.29 13.28
C ARG A 190 -11.31 30.89 13.91
N ARG A 191 -11.48 30.84 15.24
CA ARG A 191 -11.55 29.60 16.05
C ARG A 191 -12.74 28.73 15.61
N ARG A 192 -12.47 27.47 15.24
CA ARG A 192 -13.51 26.45 15.00
C ARG A 192 -13.96 25.80 16.32
N PRO A 193 -15.24 25.40 16.45
CA PRO A 193 -15.72 24.65 17.61
C PRO A 193 -15.04 23.29 17.71
N ARG A 194 -14.86 22.78 18.93
CA ARG A 194 -14.33 21.43 19.22
C ARG A 194 -15.22 20.38 18.55
N GLU A 195 -14.73 19.83 17.45
CA GLU A 195 -15.31 18.66 16.81
C GLU A 195 -14.99 17.43 17.68
N ARG A 196 -16.04 16.65 17.98
CA ARG A 196 -15.97 15.44 18.79
C ARG A 196 -15.13 14.42 18.02
N LEU A 197 -13.93 14.09 18.48
CA LEU A 197 -13.11 13.01 17.92
C LEU A 197 -13.96 11.73 17.89
N LYS A 198 -14.41 11.33 16.70
CA LYS A 198 -14.90 9.97 16.47
C LYS A 198 -13.73 9.04 16.79
N LYS A 199 -13.94 8.07 17.70
CA LYS A 199 -13.00 6.97 17.89
C LYS A 199 -12.79 6.33 16.51
N GLU A 200 -11.59 6.45 15.96
CA GLU A 200 -11.22 5.74 14.73
C GLU A 200 -11.32 4.25 15.00
N SER A 201 -12.07 3.54 14.16
CA SER A 201 -12.20 2.08 14.25
C SER A 201 -10.83 1.44 14.01
N THR A 202 -10.36 0.65 14.96
CA THR A 202 -9.16 -0.19 14.85
C THR A 202 -9.45 -1.55 14.21
N HIS A 203 -10.70 -1.79 13.79
CA HIS A 203 -11.13 -3.08 13.25
C HIS A 203 -10.62 -3.27 11.82
N CYS A 204 -9.65 -4.18 11.64
CA CYS A 204 -9.29 -4.65 10.31
C CYS A 204 -10.48 -5.41 9.69
N PRO A 205 -10.72 -5.30 8.37
CA PRO A 205 -11.73 -6.11 7.72
C PRO A 205 -11.47 -7.60 7.99
N PRO A 206 -12.53 -8.41 8.19
CA PRO A 206 -12.36 -9.81 8.51
C PRO A 206 -11.59 -10.54 7.41
N HIS A 207 -10.53 -11.25 7.80
CA HIS A 207 -9.83 -12.21 6.96
C HIS A 207 -10.32 -13.60 7.30
N SER A 208 -10.62 -14.40 6.27
CA SER A 208 -11.04 -15.78 6.48
C SER A 208 -9.83 -16.60 6.93
N VAL A 209 -9.72 -16.88 8.24
CA VAL A 209 -8.85 -17.94 8.75
C VAL A 209 -9.50 -19.26 8.34
N SER A 210 -8.98 -19.87 7.27
CA SER A 210 -9.34 -21.25 6.91
C SER A 210 -8.71 -22.19 7.94
N GLY A 211 -9.38 -22.41 9.06
CA GLY A 211 -9.12 -23.55 9.92
C GLY A 211 -9.49 -24.85 9.19
N ARG A 212 -8.48 -25.63 8.78
CA ARG A 212 -8.52 -27.09 8.61
C ARG A 212 -7.11 -27.58 8.99
N ARG A 213 -6.91 -28.53 9.89
CA ARG A 213 -7.70 -29.70 10.30
C ARG A 213 -7.77 -29.80 11.82
#